data_AF-A0A947BWK5-F1
#
_entry.id   AF-A0A947BWK5-F1
#
_cell.length_a   1.000
_cell.length_b   1.000
_cell.length_c   1.000
_cell.angle_alpha   90.00
_cell.angle_beta   90.00
_cell.angle_gamma   90.00
#
_symmetry.space_group_name_H-M   'P 1'
#
loop_
_entity.id
_entity.type
_entity.pdbx_description
1 polymer ?
#
loop_
_entity_poly.entity_id
_entity_poly.type
_entity_poly.pdbx_seq_one_letter_code
_entity_poly.pdbx_strand_id
1 'polypeptide(L)'
;GDLLDGRPMLAPLARGLAYSYPVNEIDENNQPMTPAAAPLHLVVYRNADDKVKFVKLNVVSARLFSLIDTDPTLTGREALNMIAEELGHQQPDVVVAGGLDILRQWRDLGIVLGTSTD
;
A
#
# COMPACT_ATOMS: atom_id res chain seq x y z
N GLY A 1 4.31 -14.08 -10.19
CA GLY A 1 3.76 -15.36 -9.75
C GLY A 1 2.51 -15.14 -8.93
N ASP A 2 2.22 -16.04 -8.01
CA ASP A 2 1.09 -15.94 -7.08
C ASP A 2 1.36 -14.84 -6.05
N LEU A 3 0.51 -13.82 -5.98
CA LEU A 3 0.70 -12.67 -5.08
C LEU A 3 0.41 -13.00 -3.61
N LEU A 4 -0.30 -14.10 -3.34
CA LEU A 4 -0.62 -14.51 -1.99
C LEU A 4 0.48 -15.41 -1.42
N ASP A 5 0.83 -16.45 -2.15
CA ASP A 5 1.79 -17.47 -1.68
C ASP A 5 3.24 -17.19 -2.11
N GLY A 6 3.46 -16.23 -3.01
CA GLY A 6 4.77 -15.70 -3.34
C GLY A 6 5.11 -14.42 -2.57
N ARG A 7 6.34 -13.93 -2.76
CA ARG A 7 6.85 -12.68 -2.17
C ARG A 7 6.59 -11.49 -3.10
N PRO A 8 5.60 -10.62 -2.82
CA PRO A 8 5.26 -9.52 -3.72
C PRO A 8 6.43 -8.53 -3.84
N MET A 9 6.65 -8.01 -5.04
CA MET A 9 7.70 -7.02 -5.30
C MET A 9 7.11 -5.68 -5.70
N LEU A 10 7.43 -4.63 -4.96
CA LEU A 10 7.07 -3.27 -5.33
C LEU A 10 7.93 -2.77 -6.50
N ALA A 11 7.37 -1.90 -7.32
CA ALA A 11 8.13 -1.22 -8.35
C ALA A 11 9.20 -0.33 -7.70
N PRO A 12 10.43 -0.27 -8.25
CA PRO A 12 11.50 0.59 -7.71
C PRO A 12 11.16 2.08 -7.65
N LEU A 13 10.11 2.51 -8.36
CA LEU A 13 9.59 3.89 -8.37
C LEU A 13 8.25 4.06 -7.63
N ALA A 14 7.75 3.02 -6.95
CA ALA A 14 6.63 3.14 -6.02
C ALA A 14 7.16 3.53 -4.63
N ARG A 15 6.56 4.55 -4.01
CA ARG A 15 6.92 5.03 -2.68
C ARG A 15 5.68 5.24 -1.83
N GLY A 16 5.67 4.64 -0.65
CA GLY A 16 4.68 4.89 0.39
C GLY A 16 5.02 6.17 1.14
N LEU A 17 4.06 7.09 1.25
CA LEU A 17 4.20 8.37 1.94
C LEU A 17 3.11 8.50 3.00
N ALA A 18 3.46 9.10 4.13
CA ALA A 18 2.55 9.42 5.21
C ALA A 18 2.71 10.89 5.61
N TYR A 19 1.63 11.66 5.50
CA TYR A 19 1.63 13.08 5.84
C TYR A 19 0.67 13.35 6.98
N SER A 20 1.14 14.08 8.00
CA SER A 20 0.27 14.54 9.09
C SER A 20 -0.64 15.69 8.69
N TYR A 21 -0.37 16.37 7.57
CA TYR A 21 -1.18 17.45 7.03
C TYR A 21 -1.94 16.95 5.78
N PRO A 22 -3.16 17.45 5.49
CA PRO A 22 -3.92 17.05 4.33
C PRO A 22 -3.37 17.71 3.06
N VAL A 23 -2.18 17.26 2.63
CA VAL A 23 -1.46 17.84 1.49
C VAL A 23 -2.23 17.73 0.17
N ASN A 24 -3.19 16.80 0.09
CA ASN A 24 -4.09 16.63 -1.05
C ASN A 24 -5.17 17.72 -1.17
N GLU A 25 -5.31 18.58 -0.16
CA GLU A 25 -6.28 19.68 -0.12
C GLU A 25 -5.61 21.05 -0.32
N ILE A 26 -4.28 21.07 -0.47
CA ILE A 26 -3.53 22.32 -0.67
C ILE A 26 -3.86 22.91 -2.04
N ASP A 27 -4.35 24.15 -2.03
CA ASP A 27 -4.50 24.98 -3.20
C ASP A 27 -4.16 26.46 -2.89
N GLU A 28 -4.41 27.36 -3.84
CA GLU A 28 -4.12 28.79 -3.68
C GLU A 28 -4.92 29.46 -2.55
N ASN A 29 -6.09 28.93 -2.22
CA ASN A 29 -7.03 29.46 -1.22
C ASN A 29 -7.09 28.61 0.07
N ASN A 30 -6.56 27.39 0.05
CA ASN A 30 -6.58 26.45 1.17
C ASN A 30 -5.18 25.94 1.47
N GLN A 31 -4.57 26.44 2.56
CA GLN A 31 -3.30 25.97 3.07
C GLN A 31 -3.50 25.46 4.51
N PRO A 32 -3.55 24.14 4.72
CA PRO A 32 -3.76 23.57 6.05
C PRO A 32 -2.61 23.95 6.99
N MET A 33 -2.93 24.73 8.04
CA MET A 33 -1.96 25.16 9.06
C MET A 33 -1.94 24.24 10.29
N THR A 34 -2.83 23.24 10.34
CA THR A 34 -2.92 22.27 11.42
C THR A 34 -2.90 20.83 10.87
N PRO A 35 -2.33 19.88 11.61
CA PRO A 35 -2.35 18.47 11.21
C PRO A 35 -3.78 17.91 11.20
N ALA A 36 -4.02 16.91 10.35
CA ALA A 36 -5.25 16.15 10.33
C ALA A 36 -5.34 15.20 11.53
N ALA A 37 -6.57 14.78 11.87
CA ALA A 37 -6.82 13.83 12.97
C ALA A 37 -6.17 12.45 12.73
N ALA A 38 -5.97 12.07 11.48
CA ALA A 38 -5.24 10.86 11.08
C ALA A 38 -4.32 11.17 9.89
N PRO A 39 -3.15 10.50 9.78
CA PRO A 39 -2.24 10.72 8.67
C PRO A 39 -2.88 10.39 7.31
N LEU A 40 -2.57 11.20 6.30
CA LEU A 40 -2.85 10.90 4.90
C LEU A 40 -1.78 9.93 4.40
N HIS A 41 -2.20 8.72 4.05
CA HIS A 41 -1.33 7.73 3.41
C HIS A 41 -1.52 7.73 1.90
N LEU A 42 -0.42 7.78 1.16
CA LEU A 42 -0.39 7.78 -0.30
C LEU A 42 0.65 6.78 -0.81
N VAL A 43 0.41 6.19 -1.98
CA VAL A 43 1.49 5.67 -2.84
C VAL A 43 1.68 6.64 -3.99
N VAL A 44 2.92 7.09 -4.18
CA VAL A 44 3.35 7.77 -5.40
C VAL A 44 4.05 6.74 -6.27
N TYR A 45 3.65 6.63 -7.52
CA TYR A 45 4.23 5.68 -8.46
C TYR A 45 4.27 6.25 -9.87
N ARG A 46 5.04 5.60 -10.73
CA ARG A 46 5.09 5.88 -12.16
C ARG A 46 4.36 4.77 -12.89
N ASN A 47 3.33 5.13 -13.67
CA ASN A 47 2.60 4.16 -14.47
C ASN A 47 3.36 3.79 -15.76
N ALA A 48 2.81 2.87 -16.55
CA ALA A 48 3.41 2.40 -17.81
C ALA A 48 3.58 3.50 -18.89
N ASP A 49 2.84 4.62 -18.79
CA ASP A 49 2.95 5.78 -19.71
C ASP A 49 3.94 6.85 -19.20
N ASP A 50 4.82 6.48 -18.27
CA ASP A 50 5.78 7.39 -17.63
C ASP A 50 5.13 8.56 -16.86
N LYS A 51 3.87 8.43 -16.44
CA LYS A 51 3.17 9.45 -15.67
C LYS A 51 3.25 9.16 -14.18
N VAL A 52 3.58 10.19 -13.41
CA VAL A 52 3.47 10.16 -11.95
C VAL A 52 1.99 10.15 -11.57
N LYS A 53 1.62 9.19 -10.73
CA LYS A 53 0.26 8.96 -10.24
C LYS A 53 0.28 8.75 -8.73
N PHE A 54 -0.90 8.91 -8.13
CA PHE A 54 -1.10 8.85 -6.69
C PHE A 54 -2.28 7.92 -6.40
N VAL A 55 -2.15 7.08 -5.38
CA VAL A 55 -3.27 6.31 -4.81
C VAL A 55 -3.35 6.63 -3.33
N LYS A 56 -4.54 7.00 -2.86
CA LYS A 56 -4.81 7.14 -1.43
C LYS A 56 -4.95 5.77 -0.81
N LEU A 57 -4.26 5.56 0.31
CA LEU A 57 -4.28 4.33 1.07
C LEU A 57 -5.14 4.49 2.32
N ASN A 58 -5.87 3.43 2.67
CA ASN A 58 -6.39 3.26 4.02
C ASN A 58 -5.30 2.66 4.94
N VAL A 59 -5.59 2.55 6.23
CA VAL A 59 -4.63 2.02 7.24
C VAL A 59 -4.12 0.62 6.90
N VAL A 60 -5.01 -0.28 6.44
CA VAL A 60 -4.66 -1.67 6.07
C VAL A 60 -3.69 -1.70 4.90
N SER A 61 -4.04 -1.00 3.82
CA SER A 61 -3.21 -0.91 2.60
C SER A 61 -1.89 -0.17 2.84
N ALA A 62 -1.86 0.83 3.72
CA ALA A 62 -0.61 1.48 4.13
C ALA A 62 0.31 0.54 4.91
N ARG A 63 -0.26 -0.26 5.82
CA ARG A 63 0.51 -1.27 6.55
C ARG A 63 1.04 -2.36 5.62
N LEU A 64 0.21 -2.84 4.69
CA LEU A 64 0.62 -3.83 3.69
C LEU A 64 1.77 -3.32 2.81
N PHE A 65 1.67 -2.08 2.31
CA PHE A 65 2.76 -1.48 1.53
C PHE A 65 4.05 -1.43 2.35
N SER A 66 3.96 -0.95 3.60
CA SER A 66 5.11 -0.86 4.50
C SER A 66 5.77 -2.21 4.75
N LEU A 67 5.00 -3.28 5.01
CA LEU A 67 5.55 -4.60 5.26
C LEU A 67 6.33 -5.13 4.05
N ILE A 68 5.77 -5.01 2.85
CA ILE A 68 6.43 -5.45 1.61
C ILE A 68 7.69 -4.63 1.31
N ASP A 69 7.66 -3.33 1.58
CA ASP A 69 8.81 -2.44 1.35
C ASP A 69 9.95 -2.70 2.33
N THR A 70 9.64 -2.96 3.61
CA THR A 70 10.66 -3.14 4.65
C THR A 70 11.15 -4.58 4.79
N ASP A 71 10.33 -5.56 4.44
CA ASP A 71 10.66 -6.98 4.53
C ASP A 71 10.28 -7.71 3.23
N PRO A 72 11.20 -7.73 2.24
CA PRO A 72 10.96 -8.37 0.95
C PRO A 72 10.93 -9.90 1.04
N THR A 73 11.17 -10.49 2.21
CA THR A 73 11.16 -11.95 2.41
C THR A 73 9.76 -12.50 2.68
N LEU A 74 8.82 -11.63 3.08
CA LEU A 74 7.45 -12.00 3.39
C LEU A 74 6.66 -12.38 2.13
N THR A 75 5.90 -13.46 2.25
CA THR A 75 4.81 -13.74 1.31
C THR A 75 3.65 -12.76 1.53
N GLY A 76 2.80 -12.60 0.50
CA GLY A 76 1.59 -11.79 0.64
C GLY A 76 0.68 -12.27 1.77
N ARG A 77 0.59 -13.60 1.96
CA ARG A 77 -0.20 -14.23 3.02
C ARG A 77 0.34 -13.91 4.40
N GLU A 78 1.65 -14.03 4.61
CA GLU A 78 2.28 -13.72 5.90
C GLU A 78 2.05 -12.26 6.27
N ALA A 79 2.28 -11.33 5.34
CA ALA A 79 2.05 -9.91 5.58
C ALA A 79 0.57 -9.62 5.94
N LEU A 80 -0.39 -10.24 5.26
CA LEU A 80 -1.81 -10.03 5.52
C LEU A 80 -2.29 -10.66 6.83
N ASN A 81 -1.73 -11.82 7.22
CA ASN A 81 -2.00 -12.43 8.51
C ASN A 81 -1.47 -11.57 9.66
N MET A 82 -0.25 -11.02 9.53
CA MET A 82 0.30 -10.08 10.51
C MET A 82 -0.63 -8.87 10.69
N ILE A 83 -1.17 -8.32 9.60
CA ILE A 83 -2.12 -7.20 9.68
C ILE A 83 -3.43 -7.62 10.35
N ALA A 84 -3.96 -8.81 10.05
CA ALA A 84 -5.17 -9.32 10.69
C ALA A 84 -5.00 -9.45 12.21
N GLU A 85 -3.84 -9.94 12.65
CA GLU A 85 -3.45 -10.04 14.06
C GLU A 85 -3.32 -8.65 14.71
N GLU A 86 -2.64 -7.70 14.06
CA GLU A 86 -2.48 -6.32 14.54
C GLU A 86 -3.83 -5.61 14.74
N LEU A 87 -4.80 -5.88 13.88
CA LEU A 87 -6.15 -5.31 13.96
C LEU A 87 -7.06 -6.04 14.97
N GLY A 88 -6.65 -7.20 15.48
CA GLY A 88 -7.49 -8.06 16.33
C GLY A 88 -8.78 -8.49 15.63
N HIS A 89 -8.76 -8.63 14.29
CA HIS A 89 -9.98 -8.89 13.52
C HIS A 89 -10.51 -10.30 13.78
N GLN A 90 -11.80 -10.44 14.08
CA GLN A 90 -12.42 -11.75 14.36
C GLN A 90 -12.50 -12.69 13.13
N GLN A 91 -12.09 -12.20 11.96
CA GLN A 91 -12.17 -12.91 10.68
C GLN A 91 -10.93 -12.61 9.83
N PRO A 92 -9.78 -13.26 10.11
CA PRO A 92 -8.54 -13.03 9.37
C PRO A 92 -8.68 -13.25 7.85
N ASP A 93 -9.50 -14.22 7.44
CA ASP A 93 -9.73 -14.52 6.02
C ASP A 93 -10.30 -13.34 5.23
N VAL A 94 -11.08 -12.45 5.87
CA VAL A 94 -11.62 -11.25 5.23
C VAL A 94 -10.50 -10.24 4.94
N VAL A 95 -9.56 -10.09 5.87
CA VAL A 95 -8.37 -9.23 5.70
C VAL A 95 -7.49 -9.78 4.59
N VAL A 96 -7.28 -11.10 4.56
CA VAL A 96 -6.49 -11.76 3.52
C VAL A 96 -7.14 -11.61 2.14
N ALA A 97 -8.45 -11.83 2.02
CA ALA A 97 -9.16 -11.68 0.75
C ALA A 97 -9.11 -10.24 0.22
N GLY A 98 -9.45 -9.26 1.08
CA GLY A 98 -9.39 -7.85 0.70
C GLY A 98 -7.97 -7.37 0.39
N GLY A 99 -6.99 -7.87 1.14
CA GLY A 99 -5.58 -7.58 0.90
C GLY A 99 -5.07 -8.14 -0.43
N LEU A 100 -5.49 -9.35 -0.81
CA LEU A 100 -5.16 -9.93 -2.11
C LEU A 100 -5.74 -9.10 -3.26
N ASP A 101 -6.96 -8.59 -3.12
CA ASP A 101 -7.56 -7.73 -4.13
C ASP A 101 -6.79 -6.40 -4.27
N ILE A 102 -6.30 -5.84 -3.16
CA ILE A 102 -5.41 -4.67 -3.19
C ILE A 102 -4.10 -4.99 -3.93
N LEU A 103 -3.46 -6.14 -3.66
CA LEU A 103 -2.24 -6.54 -4.36
C LEU A 103 -2.46 -6.71 -5.86
N ARG A 104 -3.60 -7.28 -6.26
CA ARG A 104 -3.99 -7.42 -7.67
C ARG A 104 -4.19 -6.05 -8.32
N GLN A 105 -4.92 -5.14 -7.65
CA GLN A 105 -5.10 -3.78 -8.13
C GLN A 105 -3.76 -3.04 -8.27
N TRP A 106 -2.87 -3.16 -7.29
CA TRP A 106 -1.53 -2.58 -7.37
C TRP A 106 -0.70 -3.17 -8.49
N ARG A 107 -0.87 -4.46 -8.80
CA ARG A 107 -0.23 -5.06 -9.98
C ARG A 107 -0.74 -4.46 -11.28
N ASP A 108 -2.05 -4.28 -11.41
CA ASP A 108 -2.64 -3.68 -12.61
C ASP A 108 -2.22 -2.20 -12.79
N LEU A 109 -1.96 -1.50 -11.69
CA LEU A 109 -1.42 -0.14 -11.70
C LEU A 109 0.11 -0.07 -11.92
N GLY A 110 0.82 -1.21 -11.85
CA GLY A 110 2.29 -1.24 -11.91
C GLY A 110 2.98 -0.80 -10.61
N ILE A 111 2.27 -0.77 -9.49
CA ILE A 111 2.82 -0.56 -8.14
C ILE A 111 3.49 -1.83 -7.64
N VAL A 112 2.90 -3.00 -7.91
CA VAL A 112 3.48 -4.33 -7.66
C VAL A 112 3.86 -4.95 -9.00
N LEU A 113 5.11 -5.37 -9.18
CA LEU A 113 5.56 -5.92 -10.46
C LEU A 113 5.27 -7.41 -10.62
N GLY A 114 5.00 -8.10 -9.51
CA GLY A 114 4.80 -9.53 -9.48
C GLY A 114 5.32 -10.10 -8.17
N THR A 115 5.98 -11.25 -8.25
CA THR A 115 6.60 -11.90 -7.09
C THR A 115 8.04 -12.26 -7.39
N SER A 116 8.89 -12.29 -6.36
CA SER A 116 10.26 -12.77 -6.49
C SER A 116 10.27 -14.18 -7.04
N THR A 117 11.19 -14.43 -7.98
CA THR A 117 11.60 -15.76 -8.41
C THR A 117 12.95 -15.97 -7.78
N ASP A 118 13.00 -16.68 -6.66
CA ASP A 118 14.27 -17.22 -6.17
C ASP A 118 14.81 -18.25 -7.19
#